data_AF-A0A941IUN1-F1
#
_entry.id   AF-A0A941IUN1-F1
#
_cell.length_a   1.000
_cell.length_b   1.000
_cell.length_c   1.000
_cell.angle_alpha   90.00
_cell.angle_beta   90.00
_cell.angle_gamma   90.00
#
_symmetry.space_group_name_H-M   'P 1'
#
loop_
_entity.id
_entity.type
_entity.pdbx_description
1 polymer ?
#
loop_
_entity_poly.entity_id
_entity_poly.type
_entity_poly.pdbx_seq_one_letter_code
_entity_poly.pdbx_strand_id
1 'polypeptide(L)'
;MNGYAVFDIETTGFRLHEDSIVEIAVVHVDDDGRITGMWDTLLRPRDGEVGPTRVHGISHAMVRDAPSFAELSPAIYGLFAGRIPVAHRIAQFDGRFLNAHFTWAGIATDTFTEGLCTWKLAARHLPLEHHTLQDCCTYLGIDLLGAHQALDDTIATAQLLGHFIRAGHAATGGGAGVRVPAGLTLSGPSASSPSLPAQDAGRLFYPRRGRGAAPLPRPTSADVADAGAGMSAASAGE
;
A
#
# COMPACT_ATOMS: atom_id res chain seq x y z
N MET A 1 17.22 7.35 -1.60
CA MET A 1 15.83 7.00 -1.22
C MET A 1 15.57 5.62 -1.79
N ASN A 2 14.72 4.80 -1.17
CA ASN A 2 14.51 3.45 -1.71
C ASN A 2 13.48 3.46 -2.88
N GLY A 3 12.90 4.61 -3.21
CA GLY A 3 11.85 4.77 -4.22
C GLY A 3 10.48 5.03 -3.58
N TYR A 4 9.44 4.50 -4.22
CA TYR A 4 8.03 4.73 -3.87
C TYR A 4 7.34 3.42 -3.49
N ALA A 5 6.35 3.52 -2.60
CA ALA A 5 5.41 2.46 -2.27
C ALA A 5 4.02 2.93 -2.68
N VAL A 6 3.60 2.48 -3.86
CA VAL A 6 2.27 2.76 -4.40
C VAL A 6 1.29 1.79 -3.77
N PHE A 7 0.13 2.24 -3.32
CA PHE A 7 -0.85 1.37 -2.68
C PHE A 7 -2.27 1.78 -3.02
N ASP A 8 -3.17 0.81 -2.86
CA ASP A 8 -4.62 0.95 -2.99
C ASP A 8 -5.29 -0.02 -2.01
N ILE A 9 -6.51 0.30 -1.58
CA ILE A 9 -7.28 -0.50 -0.62
C ILE A 9 -8.72 -0.68 -1.05
N GLU A 10 -9.27 -1.86 -0.79
CA GLU A 10 -10.72 -2.07 -0.82
C GLU A 10 -11.26 -2.09 0.61
N THR A 11 -12.45 -1.55 0.80
CA THR A 11 -13.02 -1.31 2.13
C THR A 11 -14.46 -1.78 2.22
N THR A 12 -14.92 -2.07 3.43
CA THR A 12 -16.32 -2.43 3.68
C THR A 12 -17.28 -1.23 3.56
N GLY A 13 -16.73 -0.01 3.52
CA GLY A 13 -17.43 1.26 3.43
C GLY A 13 -16.50 2.46 3.64
N PHE A 14 -17.07 3.66 3.77
CA PHE A 14 -16.32 4.93 3.80
C PHE A 14 -16.11 5.56 5.20
N ARG A 15 -16.58 4.91 6.26
CA ARG A 15 -16.51 5.42 7.64
C ARG A 15 -15.22 4.94 8.30
N LEU A 16 -14.25 5.85 8.39
CA LEU A 16 -12.91 5.61 8.94
C LEU A 16 -12.88 4.88 10.29
N HIS A 17 -13.90 5.08 11.14
CA HIS A 17 -13.93 4.53 12.50
C HIS A 17 -14.73 3.23 12.66
N GLU A 18 -15.47 2.84 11.62
CA GLU A 18 -16.40 1.71 11.68
C GLU A 18 -16.00 0.63 10.66
N ASP A 19 -15.72 1.06 9.43
CA ASP A 19 -15.48 0.18 8.31
C ASP A 19 -14.05 -0.41 8.32
N SER A 20 -13.86 -1.53 7.65
CA SER A 20 -12.62 -2.31 7.62
C SER A 20 -11.96 -2.26 6.23
N ILE A 21 -10.64 -2.38 6.18
CA ILE A 21 -9.92 -2.73 4.94
C ILE A 21 -10.09 -4.24 4.70
N VAL A 22 -10.49 -4.63 3.48
CA VAL A 22 -10.73 -6.03 3.06
C VAL A 22 -9.77 -6.53 1.98
N GLU A 23 -9.10 -5.62 1.29
CA GLU A 23 -7.98 -5.92 0.40
C GLU A 23 -6.99 -4.77 0.48
N ILE A 24 -5.70 -5.06 0.42
CA ILE A 24 -4.65 -4.06 0.31
C ILE A 24 -3.60 -4.57 -0.66
N ALA A 25 -3.14 -3.67 -1.53
CA ALA A 25 -2.02 -3.93 -2.41
C ALA A 25 -0.95 -2.85 -2.25
N VAL A 26 0.32 -3.25 -2.42
CA VAL A 26 1.49 -2.37 -2.43
C VAL A 26 2.40 -2.76 -3.58
N VAL A 27 2.72 -1.80 -4.43
CA VAL A 27 3.64 -1.93 -5.56
C VAL A 27 4.83 -1.00 -5.33
N HIS A 28 6.03 -1.58 -5.32
CA HIS A 28 7.27 -0.80 -5.21
C HIS A 28 7.68 -0.29 -6.58
N VAL A 29 8.06 0.99 -6.62
CA VAL A 29 8.54 1.67 -7.82
C VAL A 29 9.89 2.31 -7.51
N ASP A 30 10.89 2.11 -8.36
CA ASP A 30 12.21 2.74 -8.20
C ASP A 30 12.21 4.22 -8.60
N ASP A 31 13.34 4.89 -8.42
CA ASP A 31 13.50 6.32 -8.73
C ASP A 31 13.36 6.64 -10.23
N ASP A 32 13.46 5.64 -11.12
CA ASP A 32 13.26 5.77 -12.57
C ASP A 32 11.81 5.49 -13.01
N GLY A 33 10.93 5.17 -12.07
CA GLY A 33 9.53 4.88 -12.35
C GLY A 33 9.29 3.46 -12.87
N ARG A 34 10.19 2.50 -12.56
CA ARG A 34 10.01 1.07 -12.88
C ARG A 34 9.46 0.32 -11.68
N ILE A 35 8.53 -0.59 -11.94
CA ILE A 35 8.01 -1.48 -10.90
C ILE A 35 9.08 -2.51 -10.53
N THR A 36 9.35 -2.64 -9.23
CA THR A 36 10.39 -3.53 -8.68
C THR A 36 9.83 -4.62 -7.77
N GLY A 37 8.56 -4.54 -7.39
CA GLY A 37 7.89 -5.55 -6.59
C GLY A 37 6.40 -5.27 -6.48
N MET A 38 5.61 -6.32 -6.24
CA MET A 38 4.17 -6.25 -6.05
C MET A 38 3.77 -7.16 -4.88
N TRP A 39 2.86 -6.71 -4.04
CA TRP A 39 2.34 -7.50 -2.94
C TRP A 39 0.86 -7.16 -2.74
N ASP A 40 0.03 -8.16 -2.50
CA ASP A 40 -1.37 -7.98 -2.19
C ASP A 40 -1.85 -9.04 -1.18
N THR A 41 -2.90 -8.71 -0.44
CA THR A 41 -3.60 -9.68 0.39
C THR A 41 -5.05 -9.27 0.61
N LEU A 42 -5.89 -10.28 0.80
CA LEU A 42 -7.19 -10.10 1.45
C LEU A 42 -7.01 -9.95 2.97
N LEU A 43 -7.95 -9.25 3.58
CA LEU A 43 -8.01 -9.05 5.03
C LEU A 43 -9.41 -9.39 5.56
N ARG A 44 -9.43 -10.03 6.73
CA ARG A 44 -10.68 -10.34 7.44
C ARG A 44 -11.22 -9.06 8.11
N PRO A 45 -12.45 -8.62 7.79
CA PRO A 45 -13.07 -7.45 8.41
C PRO A 45 -13.43 -7.70 9.88
N ARG A 46 -13.49 -6.64 10.70
CA ARG A 46 -13.71 -6.76 12.16
C ARG A 46 -15.10 -7.29 12.53
N ASP A 47 -16.13 -6.85 11.82
CA ASP A 47 -17.53 -7.22 12.03
C ASP A 47 -17.98 -8.42 11.19
N GLY A 48 -17.09 -8.93 10.32
CA GLY A 48 -17.39 -10.02 9.39
C GLY A 48 -18.08 -9.57 8.10
N GLU A 49 -18.47 -8.30 7.99
CA GLU A 49 -19.14 -7.74 6.82
C GLU A 49 -18.12 -7.36 5.76
N VAL A 50 -18.35 -7.78 4.51
CA VAL A 50 -17.42 -7.50 3.40
C VAL A 50 -17.75 -6.21 2.66
N GLY A 51 -18.86 -5.55 2.98
CA GLY A 51 -19.29 -4.33 2.32
C GLY A 51 -19.78 -4.54 0.89
N PRO A 52 -19.55 -3.59 -0.04
CA PRO A 52 -20.14 -3.62 -1.36
C PRO A 52 -19.44 -4.63 -2.29
N THR A 53 -19.66 -5.93 -2.08
CA THR A 53 -19.14 -7.03 -2.93
C THR A 53 -19.41 -6.82 -4.41
N ARG A 54 -20.51 -6.14 -4.80
CA ARG A 54 -20.80 -5.82 -6.20
C ARG A 54 -19.78 -4.88 -6.86
N VAL A 55 -19.05 -4.09 -6.06
CA VAL A 55 -18.03 -3.14 -6.51
C VAL A 55 -16.70 -3.87 -6.55
N HIS A 56 -16.21 -4.26 -5.38
CA HIS A 56 -14.86 -4.79 -5.24
C HIS A 56 -14.81 -6.31 -5.36
N GLY A 57 -15.88 -7.04 -5.66
CA GLY A 57 -15.88 -8.49 -5.94
C GLY A 57 -15.44 -9.44 -4.82
N ILE A 58 -15.24 -8.98 -3.58
CA ILE A 58 -14.76 -9.80 -2.45
C ILE A 58 -15.97 -10.37 -1.70
N SER A 59 -15.99 -11.70 -1.55
CA SER A 59 -17.04 -12.42 -0.84
C SER A 59 -16.61 -12.83 0.58
N HIS A 60 -17.59 -13.09 1.46
CA HIS A 60 -17.30 -13.60 2.82
C HIS A 60 -16.45 -14.88 2.80
N ALA A 61 -16.66 -15.75 1.81
CA ALA A 61 -15.89 -17.00 1.70
C ALA A 61 -14.39 -16.75 1.45
N MET A 62 -14.05 -15.67 0.74
CA MET A 62 -12.66 -15.31 0.44
C MET A 62 -11.92 -14.76 1.67
N VAL A 63 -12.62 -14.05 2.56
CA VAL A 63 -12.01 -13.39 3.73
C VAL A 63 -12.13 -14.19 5.02
N ARG A 64 -12.94 -15.27 5.04
CA ARG A 64 -13.18 -16.08 6.25
C ARG A 64 -11.89 -16.51 6.94
N ASP A 65 -10.94 -16.99 6.15
CA ASP A 65 -9.68 -17.54 6.63
C ASP A 65 -8.49 -16.58 6.39
N ALA A 66 -8.75 -15.38 5.86
CA ALA A 66 -7.75 -14.33 5.67
C ALA A 66 -7.28 -13.75 7.02
N PRO A 67 -6.04 -13.23 7.12
CA PRO A 67 -5.58 -12.56 8.33
C PRO A 67 -6.31 -11.23 8.55
N SER A 68 -6.41 -10.77 9.79
CA SER A 68 -6.87 -9.41 10.09
C SER A 68 -5.78 -8.38 9.78
N PHE A 69 -6.17 -7.11 9.64
CA PHE A 69 -5.20 -6.02 9.49
C PHE A 69 -4.19 -5.99 10.65
N ALA A 70 -4.66 -6.17 11.89
CA ALA A 70 -3.80 -6.14 13.07
C ALA A 70 -2.74 -7.26 13.06
N GLU A 71 -3.08 -8.46 12.58
CA GLU A 71 -2.14 -9.59 12.45
C GLU A 71 -1.05 -9.30 11.41
N LEU A 72 -1.35 -8.53 10.35
CA LEU A 72 -0.39 -8.19 9.29
C LEU A 72 0.20 -6.79 9.40
N SER A 73 -0.20 -5.97 10.37
CA SER A 73 0.19 -4.56 10.41
C SER A 73 1.72 -4.36 10.43
N PRO A 74 2.55 -5.14 11.13
CA PRO A 74 4.00 -4.94 11.08
C PRO A 74 4.57 -5.24 9.68
N ALA A 75 4.06 -6.29 9.02
CA ALA A 75 4.48 -6.66 7.67
C ALA A 75 4.06 -5.60 6.64
N ILE A 76 2.81 -5.13 6.71
CA ILE A 76 2.30 -4.06 5.83
C ILE A 76 3.11 -2.79 6.04
N TYR A 77 3.37 -2.38 7.28
CA TYR A 77 4.17 -1.18 7.58
C TYR A 77 5.60 -1.31 7.00
N GLY A 78 6.21 -2.49 7.11
CA GLY A 78 7.52 -2.78 6.54
C GLY A 78 7.60 -2.59 5.01
N LEU A 79 6.50 -2.76 4.28
CA LEU A 79 6.45 -2.50 2.84
C LEU A 79 6.66 -1.01 2.49
N PHE A 80 6.46 -0.10 3.43
CA PHE A 80 6.65 1.34 3.22
C PHE A 80 8.01 1.85 3.73
N ALA A 81 8.80 1.01 4.41
CA ALA A 81 10.03 1.43 5.07
C ALA A 81 11.05 2.06 4.09
N GLY A 82 11.39 3.33 4.33
CA GLY A 82 12.32 4.10 3.49
C GLY A 82 11.78 4.49 2.10
N ARG A 83 10.46 4.35 1.89
CA ARG A 83 9.77 4.65 0.63
C ARG A 83 8.77 5.79 0.81
N ILE A 84 8.50 6.50 -0.27
CA ILE A 84 7.45 7.53 -0.29
C ILE A 84 6.10 6.83 -0.55
N PRO A 85 5.10 6.94 0.35
CA PRO A 85 3.77 6.41 0.10
C PRO A 85 3.11 7.13 -1.07
N VAL A 86 2.44 6.39 -1.95
CA VAL A 86 1.74 6.94 -3.12
C VAL A 86 0.37 6.29 -3.29
N ALA A 87 -0.67 7.08 -3.51
CA ALA A 87 -1.98 6.56 -3.91
C ALA A 87 -2.75 7.57 -4.78
N HIS A 88 -3.78 7.10 -5.46
CA HIS A 88 -4.65 7.95 -6.27
C HIS A 88 -5.78 8.54 -5.42
N ARG A 89 -5.62 9.79 -4.95
CA ARG A 89 -6.45 10.47 -3.91
C ARG A 89 -6.09 10.07 -2.46
N ILE A 90 -4.80 9.83 -2.23
CA ILE A 90 -4.21 9.44 -0.95
C ILE A 90 -4.73 10.20 0.29
N ALA A 91 -4.79 11.53 0.25
CA ALA A 91 -5.15 12.34 1.42
C ALA A 91 -6.67 12.38 1.65
N GLN A 92 -7.47 12.05 0.64
CA GLN A 92 -8.92 12.09 0.71
C GLN A 92 -9.49 10.77 1.21
N PHE A 93 -8.80 9.65 0.94
CA PHE A 93 -9.33 8.32 1.22
C PHE A 93 -8.27 7.36 1.77
N ASP A 94 -7.46 6.74 0.90
CA ASP A 94 -6.62 5.57 1.24
C ASP A 94 -5.67 5.84 2.40
N GLY A 95 -4.98 6.98 2.39
CA GLY A 95 -4.03 7.34 3.42
C GLY A 95 -4.69 7.57 4.78
N ARG A 96 -5.92 8.12 4.80
CA ARG A 96 -6.67 8.31 6.06
C ARG A 96 -7.13 6.97 6.63
N PHE A 97 -7.61 6.08 5.77
CA PHE A 97 -8.03 4.73 6.17
C PHE A 97 -6.87 3.92 6.71
N LEU A 98 -5.72 3.97 6.03
CA LEU A 98 -4.53 3.24 6.41
C LEU A 98 -3.93 3.76 7.73
N ASN A 99 -3.83 5.09 7.90
CA ASN A 99 -3.44 5.72 9.19
C ASN A 99 -4.34 5.25 10.35
N ALA A 100 -5.67 5.25 10.16
CA ALA A 100 -6.62 4.83 11.19
C ALA A 100 -6.43 3.35 11.56
N HIS A 101 -6.25 2.48 10.57
CA HIS A 101 -6.05 1.05 10.80
C HIS A 101 -4.71 0.74 11.47
N PHE A 102 -3.64 1.45 11.13
CA PHE A 102 -2.38 1.34 11.86
C PHE A 102 -2.52 1.80 13.31
N THR A 103 -3.20 2.92 13.54
CA THR A 103 -3.44 3.43 14.90
C THR A 103 -4.19 2.40 15.75
N TRP A 104 -5.22 1.75 15.19
CA TRP A 104 -5.94 0.67 15.88
C TRP A 104 -5.11 -0.57 16.12
N ALA A 105 -4.15 -0.87 15.26
CA ALA A 105 -3.20 -1.96 15.43
C ALA A 105 -2.04 -1.60 16.38
N GLY A 106 -2.08 -0.43 17.04
CA GLY A 106 -1.04 0.01 17.98
C GLY A 106 0.17 0.69 17.34
N ILE A 107 0.10 1.03 16.05
CA ILE A 107 1.15 1.73 15.31
C ILE A 107 0.69 3.16 15.02
N ALA A 108 1.15 4.12 15.83
CA ALA A 108 0.84 5.53 15.62
C ALA A 108 1.59 6.09 14.40
N THR A 109 0.87 6.56 13.39
CA THR A 109 1.45 7.17 12.17
C THR A 109 0.43 8.05 11.45
N ASP A 110 0.90 9.16 10.89
CA ASP A 110 0.18 10.06 9.99
C ASP A 110 0.79 10.09 8.57
N THR A 111 1.86 9.32 8.35
CA THR A 111 2.72 9.37 7.17
C THR A 111 1.96 9.15 5.86
N PHE A 112 0.92 8.31 5.88
CA PHE A 112 0.19 7.98 4.67
C PHE A 112 -0.60 9.17 4.11
N THR A 113 -0.97 10.17 4.92
CA THR A 113 -1.63 11.39 4.41
C THR A 113 -0.69 12.43 3.82
N GLU A 114 0.62 12.33 4.12
CA GLU A 114 1.66 13.22 3.61
C GLU A 114 2.34 12.70 2.32
N GLY A 115 1.95 11.49 1.89
CA GLY A 115 2.47 10.87 0.67
C GLY A 115 2.08 11.60 -0.62
N LEU A 116 2.60 11.10 -1.74
CA LEU A 116 2.39 11.67 -3.05
C LEU A 116 1.05 11.21 -3.65
N CYS A 117 0.34 12.14 -4.27
CA CYS A 117 -1.00 11.91 -4.79
C CYS A 117 -0.98 11.95 -6.32
N THR A 118 -1.17 10.81 -6.98
CA THR A 118 -1.14 10.75 -8.46
C THR A 118 -2.31 11.50 -9.10
N TRP A 119 -3.44 11.61 -8.40
CA TRP A 119 -4.55 12.48 -8.83
C TRP A 119 -4.12 13.95 -8.94
N LYS A 120 -3.37 14.47 -7.96
CA LYS A 120 -2.87 15.85 -7.98
C LYS A 120 -1.83 16.05 -9.08
N LEU A 121 -1.00 15.04 -9.36
CA LEU A 121 -0.07 15.08 -10.49
C LEU A 121 -0.84 15.10 -11.82
N ALA A 122 -1.84 14.23 -11.98
CA ALA A 122 -2.68 14.19 -13.16
C ALA A 122 -3.39 15.53 -13.39
N ALA A 123 -4.03 16.10 -12.36
CA ALA A 123 -4.69 17.40 -12.44
C ALA A 123 -3.78 18.56 -12.84
N ARG A 124 -2.46 18.43 -12.64
CA ARG A 124 -1.48 19.43 -13.01
C ARG A 124 -0.92 19.22 -14.42
N HIS A 125 -0.82 17.98 -14.87
CA HIS A 125 0.00 17.61 -16.03
C HIS A 125 -0.79 16.99 -17.19
N LEU A 126 -2.02 16.54 -16.96
CA LEU A 126 -2.87 15.96 -18.00
C LEU A 126 -3.98 16.97 -18.39
N PRO A 127 -4.25 17.15 -19.70
CA PRO A 127 -5.29 18.05 -20.17
C PRO A 127 -6.66 17.35 -20.17
N LEU A 128 -7.11 16.87 -19.01
CA LEU A 128 -8.37 16.15 -18.86
C LEU A 128 -9.41 16.98 -18.09
N GLU A 129 -10.69 16.78 -18.40
CA GLU A 129 -11.80 17.37 -17.63
C GLU A 129 -11.94 16.69 -16.26
N HIS A 130 -11.71 15.38 -16.21
CA HIS A 130 -11.74 14.56 -15.01
C HIS A 130 -10.46 13.74 -14.90
N HIS A 131 -10.06 13.48 -13.67
CA HIS A 131 -8.78 12.84 -13.36
C HIS A 131 -9.01 11.58 -12.53
N THR A 132 -10.08 10.83 -12.79
CA THR A 132 -10.19 9.49 -12.17
C THR A 132 -9.05 8.61 -12.67
N LEU A 133 -8.75 7.52 -11.95
CA LEU A 133 -7.73 6.57 -12.40
C LEU A 133 -8.05 6.07 -13.81
N GLN A 134 -9.31 5.75 -14.08
CA GLN A 134 -9.80 5.34 -15.40
C GLN A 134 -9.53 6.39 -16.48
N ASP A 135 -9.83 7.67 -16.23
CA ASP A 135 -9.60 8.75 -17.21
C ASP A 135 -8.11 8.87 -17.54
N CYS A 136 -7.27 8.85 -16.49
CA CYS A 136 -5.82 8.96 -16.64
C CYS A 136 -5.23 7.77 -17.40
N CYS A 137 -5.69 6.55 -17.08
CA CYS A 137 -5.22 5.34 -17.73
C CYS A 137 -5.64 5.31 -19.21
N THR A 138 -6.89 5.66 -19.50
CA THR A 138 -7.41 5.75 -20.86
C THR A 138 -6.62 6.75 -21.69
N TYR A 139 -6.33 7.94 -21.13
CA TYR A 139 -5.58 8.98 -21.82
C TYR A 139 -4.13 8.56 -22.14
N LEU A 140 -3.47 7.84 -21.23
CA LEU A 140 -2.07 7.44 -21.37
C LEU A 140 -1.87 6.06 -22.02
N GLY A 141 -2.95 5.35 -22.36
CA GLY A 141 -2.88 3.98 -22.87
C GLY A 141 -2.35 2.97 -21.85
N ILE A 142 -2.66 3.18 -20.57
CA ILE A 142 -2.37 2.24 -19.48
C ILE A 142 -3.54 1.25 -19.37
N ASP A 143 -3.24 -0.05 -19.37
CA ASP A 143 -4.25 -1.09 -19.23
C ASP A 143 -4.78 -1.14 -17.78
N LEU A 144 -6.09 -0.99 -17.62
CA LEU A 144 -6.80 -1.24 -16.36
C LEU A 144 -7.65 -2.50 -16.49
N LEU A 145 -7.03 -3.65 -16.20
CA LEU A 145 -7.59 -4.98 -16.51
C LEU A 145 -8.61 -5.50 -15.48
N GLY A 146 -8.73 -4.85 -14.33
CA GLY A 146 -9.59 -5.28 -13.22
C GLY A 146 -9.87 -4.15 -12.25
N ALA A 147 -10.61 -3.13 -12.69
CA ALA A 147 -11.03 -2.04 -11.81
C ALA A 147 -11.73 -2.58 -10.55
N HIS A 148 -11.43 -1.98 -9.40
CA HIS A 148 -11.89 -2.41 -8.07
C HIS A 148 -11.31 -3.77 -7.62
N GLN A 149 -10.11 -4.07 -8.12
CA GLN A 149 -9.19 -4.99 -7.48
C GLN A 149 -7.97 -4.18 -7.06
N ALA A 150 -7.67 -4.19 -5.76
CA ALA A 150 -6.64 -3.29 -5.21
C ALA A 150 -5.30 -3.42 -5.95
N LEU A 151 -4.89 -4.65 -6.32
CA LEU A 151 -3.63 -4.86 -7.04
C LEU A 151 -3.66 -4.27 -8.46
N ASP A 152 -4.72 -4.50 -9.23
CA ASP A 152 -4.79 -4.01 -10.60
C ASP A 152 -4.86 -2.47 -10.62
N ASP A 153 -5.59 -1.85 -9.68
CA ASP A 153 -5.64 -0.40 -9.48
C ASP A 153 -4.29 0.16 -9.01
N THR A 154 -3.57 -0.56 -8.12
CA THR A 154 -2.23 -0.17 -7.67
C THR A 154 -1.20 -0.25 -8.79
N ILE A 155 -1.25 -1.28 -9.64
CA ILE A 155 -0.35 -1.42 -10.79
C ILE A 155 -0.59 -0.28 -11.78
N ALA A 156 -1.85 0.02 -12.10
CA ALA A 156 -2.18 1.14 -12.98
C ALA A 156 -1.70 2.49 -12.38
N THR A 157 -1.89 2.68 -11.07
CA THR A 157 -1.39 3.86 -10.35
C THR A 157 0.14 3.93 -10.38
N ALA A 158 0.85 2.81 -10.28
CA ALA A 158 2.30 2.74 -10.37
C ALA A 158 2.82 3.07 -11.78
N GLN A 159 2.12 2.60 -12.82
CA GLN A 159 2.43 2.96 -14.21
C GLN A 159 2.20 4.46 -14.47
N LEU A 160 1.10 5.01 -13.94
CA LEU A 160 0.80 6.44 -13.98
C LEU A 160 1.88 7.27 -13.26
N LEU A 161 2.32 6.86 -12.07
CA LEU A 161 3.44 7.49 -11.37
C LEU A 161 4.72 7.44 -12.22
N GLY A 162 5.04 6.27 -12.79
CA GLY A 162 6.21 6.09 -13.63
C GLY A 162 6.19 7.00 -14.87
N HIS A 163 5.00 7.24 -15.45
CA HIS A 163 4.84 8.23 -16.52
C HIS A 163 5.26 9.63 -16.07
N PHE A 164 4.78 10.11 -14.91
CA PHE A 164 5.15 11.43 -14.41
C PHE A 164 6.63 11.55 -14.04
N ILE A 165 7.24 10.51 -13.48
CA ILE A 165 8.68 10.48 -13.18
C ILE A 165 9.49 10.64 -14.47
N ARG A 166 9.19 9.81 -15.49
CA ARG A 166 9.88 9.87 -16.79
C ARG A 166 9.68 11.20 -17.51
N ALA A 167 8.46 11.75 -17.49
CA ALA A 167 8.17 13.07 -18.05
C ALA A 167 8.94 14.18 -17.30
N GLY A 168 9.04 14.08 -15.98
CA GLY A 168 9.85 14.98 -15.16
C GLY A 168 11.34 14.91 -15.50
N HIS A 169 11.90 13.71 -15.70
CA HIS A 169 13.28 13.52 -16.12
C HIS A 169 13.55 14.06 -17.54
N ALA A 170 12.60 13.90 -18.47
CA ALA A 170 12.70 14.48 -19.81
C ALA A 170 12.68 16.02 -19.76
N ALA A 171 11.88 16.61 -18.86
CA ALA A 171 11.81 18.06 -18.67
C ALA A 171 13.04 18.66 -17.97
N THR A 172 13.74 17.91 -17.10
CA THR A 172 14.95 18.40 -16.40
C THR A 172 16.22 18.44 -17.22
N GLY A 173 16.22 17.89 -18.44
CA GLY A 173 17.19 18.27 -19.49
C GLY A 173 17.13 19.77 -19.84
N GLY A 174 16.08 20.47 -19.39
CA GLY A 174 15.91 21.92 -19.42
C GLY A 174 15.12 22.42 -18.20
N GLY A 175 15.58 22.12 -16.98
CA GLY A 175 15.32 22.93 -15.78
C GLY A 175 13.86 23.19 -15.35
N ALA A 176 13.12 22.17 -14.91
CA ALA A 176 12.12 22.23 -13.82
C ALA A 176 11.52 20.83 -13.55
N GLY A 177 12.22 20.02 -12.76
CA GLY A 177 11.74 18.69 -12.38
C GLY A 177 10.67 18.74 -11.31
N VAL A 178 9.81 17.71 -11.28
CA VAL A 178 8.90 17.45 -10.17
C VAL A 178 9.71 17.37 -8.87
N ARG A 179 9.65 18.42 -8.05
CA ARG A 179 10.24 18.42 -6.70
C ARG A 179 9.31 17.67 -5.77
N VAL A 180 9.73 16.47 -5.37
CA VAL A 180 9.12 15.70 -4.30
C VAL A 180 9.62 16.26 -2.95
N PRO A 181 8.79 16.38 -1.91
CA PRO A 181 9.25 16.81 -0.60
C PRO A 181 10.32 15.84 -0.05
N ALA A 182 11.49 16.36 0.31
CA ALA A 182 12.47 15.61 1.07
C ALA A 182 12.04 15.61 2.54
N GLY A 183 11.91 14.44 3.17
CA GLY A 183 11.76 14.37 4.64
C GLY A 183 10.86 13.29 5.24
N LEU A 184 10.18 12.46 4.46
CA LEU A 184 9.34 11.39 5.01
C LEU A 184 10.19 10.19 5.46
N THR A 185 10.82 10.32 6.63
CA THR A 185 11.34 9.17 7.38
C THR A 185 10.22 8.57 8.21
N LEU A 186 9.76 7.39 7.81
CA LEU A 186 8.86 6.55 8.59
C LEU A 186 9.58 6.04 9.84
N SER A 187 9.37 6.71 10.97
CA SER A 187 9.79 6.21 12.29
C SER A 187 8.69 5.31 12.83
N GLY A 188 8.80 4.00 12.58
CA GLY A 188 7.95 3.00 13.23
C GLY A 188 8.32 2.83 14.71
N PRO A 189 7.49 2.13 15.52
CA PRO A 189 7.90 1.73 16.86
C PRO A 189 9.22 0.94 16.77
N SER A 190 10.17 1.27 17.65
CA SER A 190 11.39 0.50 17.82
C SER A 190 11.03 -0.87 18.39
N ALA A 191 10.65 -1.78 17.51
CA ALA A 191 10.50 -3.19 17.78
C ALA A 191 11.33 -3.91 16.71
N SER A 192 12.15 -4.86 17.17
CA SER A 192 12.75 -5.91 16.35
C SER A 192 11.67 -6.41 15.37
N SER A 193 11.73 -5.91 14.15
CA SER A 193 10.78 -6.29 13.11
C SER A 193 11.00 -7.77 12.86
N PRO A 194 9.95 -8.63 12.88
CA PRO A 194 10.12 -9.97 12.36
C PRO A 194 10.63 -9.82 10.93
N SER A 195 11.85 -10.30 10.69
CA SER A 195 12.37 -10.41 9.33
C SER A 195 11.36 -11.20 8.53
N LEU A 196 10.80 -10.58 7.49
CA LEU A 196 10.19 -11.34 6.40
C LEU A 196 11.23 -12.40 5.99
N PRO A 197 10.87 -13.68 5.85
CA PRO A 197 11.82 -14.73 5.61
C PRO A 197 12.74 -14.34 4.45
N ALA A 198 14.02 -14.18 4.77
CA ALA A 198 15.05 -13.83 3.81
C ALA A 198 15.25 -15.03 2.89
N GLN A 199 14.52 -15.07 1.76
CA GLN A 199 14.84 -15.97 0.66
C GLN A 199 14.73 -15.22 -0.67
N ASP A 200 15.93 -14.87 -1.14
CA ASP A 200 16.30 -14.57 -2.52
C ASP A 200 16.00 -13.15 -3.03
N ALA A 201 17.06 -12.33 -3.04
CA ALA A 201 17.18 -11.07 -3.77
C ALA A 201 17.17 -11.32 -5.29
N GLY A 202 16.07 -11.88 -5.79
CA GLY A 202 15.89 -12.32 -7.17
C GLY A 202 14.45 -12.67 -7.55
N ARG A 203 13.48 -12.58 -6.64
CA ARG A 203 12.06 -12.72 -6.99
C ARG A 203 11.29 -11.45 -6.65
N LEU A 204 10.82 -10.81 -7.71
CA LEU A 204 9.66 -9.92 -7.73
C LEU A 204 8.64 -10.43 -6.71
N PHE A 205 8.31 -9.59 -5.72
CA PHE A 205 7.39 -9.91 -4.64
C PHE A 205 6.12 -10.62 -5.17
N TYR A 206 5.65 -11.63 -4.40
CA TYR A 206 4.66 -12.68 -4.66
C TYR A 206 3.97 -12.72 -6.05
N PRO A 207 3.89 -13.89 -6.72
CA PRO A 207 3.09 -14.01 -7.93
C PRO A 207 1.64 -13.59 -7.64
N ARG A 208 1.06 -12.78 -8.55
CA ARG A 208 -0.35 -12.33 -8.55
C ARG A 208 -1.24 -13.42 -7.96
N ARG A 209 -1.77 -13.20 -6.75
CA ARG A 209 -2.74 -14.13 -6.17
C ARG A 209 -4.08 -13.79 -6.76
N GLY A 210 -4.48 -14.53 -7.79
CA GLY A 210 -5.84 -14.42 -8.33
C GLY A 210 -6.86 -14.63 -7.20
N ARG A 211 -7.96 -13.89 -7.24
CA ARG A 211 -9.10 -14.03 -6.33
C ARG A 211 -9.54 -15.49 -6.27
N GLY A 212 -9.32 -16.14 -5.12
CA GLY A 212 -9.50 -17.59 -4.94
C GLY A 212 -8.22 -18.37 -4.57
N ALA A 213 -7.06 -17.74 -4.55
CA ALA A 213 -5.85 -18.32 -3.96
C ALA A 213 -6.05 -18.56 -2.45
N ALA A 214 -5.54 -19.68 -1.94
CA ALA A 214 -5.60 -19.98 -0.51
C ALA A 214 -4.97 -18.85 0.31
N PRO A 215 -5.51 -18.52 1.51
CA PRO A 215 -4.90 -17.57 2.41
C PRO A 215 -3.42 -17.89 2.62
N LEU A 216 -2.59 -16.87 2.81
CA LEU A 216 -1.23 -17.12 3.31
C LEU A 216 -1.35 -17.95 4.59
N PRO A 217 -0.49 -18.97 4.79
CA PRO A 217 -0.47 -19.69 6.05
C PRO A 217 -0.27 -18.67 7.17
N ARG A 218 -1.00 -18.85 8.28
CA ARG A 218 -0.80 -18.00 9.46
C ARG A 218 0.69 -18.01 9.80
N PRO A 219 1.30 -16.84 10.07
CA PRO A 219 2.68 -16.80 10.55
C PRO A 219 2.80 -17.76 11.74
N THR A 220 3.77 -18.65 11.67
CA THR A 220 3.99 -19.68 12.68
C THR A 220 4.49 -19.04 13.98
N SER A 221 4.39 -19.74 15.10
CA SER A 221 4.98 -19.26 16.37
C SER A 221 6.47 -18.96 16.26
N ALA A 222 7.19 -19.55 15.28
CA ALA A 222 8.58 -19.22 14.98
C ALA A 222 8.73 -17.88 14.23
N ASP A 223 7.81 -17.56 13.32
CA ASP A 223 7.77 -16.26 12.60
C ASP A 223 7.41 -15.09 13.54
N VAL A 224 6.74 -15.38 14.66
CA VAL A 224 6.35 -14.41 15.70
C VAL A 224 7.38 -14.35 16.84
N ALA A 225 8.11 -15.45 17.12
CA ALA A 225 9.09 -15.50 18.20
C ALA A 225 10.34 -14.64 17.93
N ASP A 226 10.73 -14.45 16.67
CA ASP A 226 11.83 -13.55 16.30
C ASP A 226 11.45 -12.05 16.47
N ALA A 227 10.14 -11.75 16.59
CA ALA A 227 9.63 -10.44 16.99
C ALA A 227 9.56 -10.25 18.53
N GLY A 228 9.55 -11.34 19.30
CA GLY A 228 9.26 -11.35 20.75
C GLY A 228 10.47 -11.39 21.68
N ALA A 229 11.67 -11.66 21.19
CA ALA A 229 12.87 -11.78 22.04
C ALA A 229 13.48 -10.43 22.49
N GLY A 230 12.97 -9.29 21.99
CA GLY A 230 13.46 -7.94 22.33
C GLY A 230 12.74 -7.24 23.49
N MET A 231 11.72 -7.85 24.11
CA MET A 231 10.83 -7.16 25.07
C MET A 231 10.98 -7.59 26.54
N SER A 232 12.09 -8.22 26.94
CA SER A 232 12.35 -8.54 28.35
C SER A 232 13.72 -8.04 28.80
N ALA A 233 13.82 -6.74 29.09
CA ALA A 233 14.75 -6.17 30.08
C ALA A 233 14.52 -4.65 30.22
N ALA A 234 13.46 -4.24 30.90
CA ALA A 234 13.35 -2.91 31.48
C ALA A 234 12.38 -2.91 32.67
N SER A 235 12.75 -3.64 33.72
CA SER A 235 12.20 -3.44 35.06
C SER A 235 13.26 -3.75 36.10
N ALA A 236 13.46 -2.79 37.01
CA ALA A 236 14.17 -2.81 38.30
C ALA A 236 15.54 -2.11 38.37
N GLY A 237 15.63 -1.18 39.33
CA GLY A 237 16.83 -0.45 39.78
C GLY A 237 16.69 1.05 39.51
N GLU A 238 15.91 1.79 40.30
CA GLU A 238 16.37 2.60 41.46
C GLU A 238 17.44 3.64 41.11
#